data_AF-A0A0C3LCQ2-F1
#
_entry.id   AF-A0A0C3LCQ2-F1
#
_cell.length_a   1.000
_cell.length_b   1.000
_cell.length_c   1.000
_cell.angle_alpha   90.00
_cell.angle_beta   90.00
_cell.angle_gamma   90.00
#
_symmetry.space_group_name_H-M   'P 1'
#
loop_
_entity.id
_entity.type
_entity.pdbx_description
1 polymer ?
#
loop_
_entity_poly.entity_id
_entity_poly.type
_entity_poly.pdbx_seq_one_letter_code
_entity_poly.pdbx_strand_id
1 'polypeptide(L)'
;MVLLDKITAFKNVCPYLGRTSVSTLRSLSTHSSRRCPTVSRLSYKTAAGCPVMGPALAMRVPQLAQAAGYASVATPEEVCPHAKKAKDAAKLAQTLSAMGKSEEASATLRSVKDEGEKMAGKCPFPHGKAATEAFAAPNNSAKFSYEAFYAEELEKKHKDKSYRYFNNINRLAAKFPVAHTGSVKEEVDVWCSNDYLGMSKNPVVVETMHRTLDKYGAGAGGTRNIAGNGAFHLALEDELA
;
A
#
# COMPACT_ATOMS: atom_id res chain seq x y z
N MET A 1 -0.59 -35.71 -16.97
CA MET A 1 0.75 -36.00 -17.51
C MET A 1 1.61 -34.75 -17.67
N VAL A 2 1.05 -33.65 -18.21
CA VAL A 2 1.77 -32.38 -18.53
C VAL A 2 2.48 -31.68 -17.35
N LEU A 3 2.08 -31.90 -16.09
CA LEU A 3 2.69 -31.25 -14.93
C LEU A 3 4.04 -31.88 -14.52
N LEU A 4 4.22 -33.18 -14.74
CA LEU A 4 5.41 -33.90 -14.27
C LEU A 4 6.64 -33.55 -15.10
N ASP A 5 6.47 -33.43 -16.42
CA ASP A 5 7.55 -33.10 -17.38
C ASP A 5 8.10 -31.69 -17.14
N LYS A 6 7.23 -30.74 -16.76
CA LYS A 6 7.64 -29.38 -16.37
C LYS A 6 8.39 -29.36 -15.05
N ILE A 7 8.10 -30.28 -14.12
CA ILE A 7 8.77 -30.35 -12.81
C ILE A 7 10.15 -31.03 -12.92
N THR A 8 10.30 -32.00 -13.83
CA THR A 8 11.61 -32.65 -14.08
C THR A 8 12.68 -31.71 -14.61
N ALA A 9 12.29 -30.62 -15.30
CA ALA A 9 13.22 -29.58 -15.74
C ALA A 9 13.93 -28.87 -14.57
N PHE A 10 13.35 -28.88 -13.37
CA PHE A 10 13.90 -28.23 -12.17
C PHE A 10 14.69 -29.20 -11.27
N LYS A 11 14.91 -30.45 -11.70
CA LYS A 11 15.64 -31.47 -10.94
C LYS A 11 17.08 -31.04 -10.58
N ASN A 12 17.71 -30.26 -11.45
CA ASN A 12 19.08 -29.76 -11.28
C ASN A 12 19.17 -28.51 -10.40
N VAL A 13 18.04 -27.84 -10.16
CA VAL A 13 17.96 -26.58 -9.40
C VAL A 13 17.50 -26.81 -7.96
N CYS A 14 16.68 -27.84 -7.73
CA CYS A 14 16.16 -28.18 -6.41
C CYS A 14 16.76 -29.50 -5.89
N PRO A 15 17.64 -29.45 -4.86
CA PRO A 15 18.27 -30.64 -4.28
C PRO A 15 17.26 -31.70 -3.79
N TYR A 16 16.06 -31.27 -3.39
CA TYR A 16 14.97 -32.14 -2.95
C TYR A 16 14.31 -32.92 -4.12
N LEU A 17 14.06 -32.24 -5.25
CA LEU A 17 13.54 -32.90 -6.46
C LEU A 17 14.58 -33.82 -7.10
N GLY A 18 15.86 -33.48 -6.98
CA GLY A 18 16.99 -34.32 -7.41
C GLY A 18 17.06 -35.68 -6.70
N ARG A 19 16.74 -35.71 -5.40
CA ARG A 19 16.88 -36.90 -4.54
C ARG A 19 15.61 -37.76 -4.41
N THR A 20 14.48 -37.31 -4.97
CA THR A 20 13.18 -38.01 -4.82
C THR A 20 12.86 -38.82 -6.07
N SER A 21 12.45 -40.09 -5.91
CA SER A 21 12.12 -40.96 -7.04
C SER A 21 10.87 -40.51 -7.79
N VAL A 22 10.81 -40.79 -9.10
CA VAL A 22 9.69 -40.39 -9.98
C VAL A 22 8.36 -41.01 -9.55
N SER A 23 8.37 -42.22 -9.01
CA SER A 23 7.17 -42.88 -8.45
C SER A 23 6.63 -42.13 -7.22
N THR A 24 7.52 -41.67 -6.35
CA THR A 24 7.16 -40.88 -5.16
C THR A 24 6.62 -39.50 -5.56
N LEU A 25 7.23 -38.84 -6.56
CA LEU A 25 6.77 -37.56 -7.08
C LEU A 25 5.36 -37.65 -7.69
N ARG A 26 5.06 -38.73 -8.40
CA ARG A 26 3.73 -39.00 -8.97
C ARG A 26 2.67 -39.26 -7.90
N SER A 27 3.02 -39.97 -6.83
CA SER A 27 2.11 -40.19 -5.69
C SER A 27 1.82 -38.87 -4.94
N LEU A 28 2.83 -38.04 -4.74
CA LEU A 28 2.68 -36.75 -4.04
C LEU A 28 1.96 -35.68 -4.87
N SER A 29 2.06 -35.71 -6.20
CA SER A 29 1.38 -34.75 -7.08
C SER A 29 -0.11 -35.03 -7.26
N THR A 30 -0.52 -36.29 -7.09
CA THR A 30 -1.91 -36.75 -7.26
C THR A 30 -2.72 -36.70 -5.97
N HIS A 31 -2.07 -36.67 -4.80
CA HIS A 31 -2.74 -36.59 -3.50
C HIS A 31 -2.74 -35.17 -2.94
N SER A 32 -3.90 -34.69 -2.51
CA SER A 32 -4.04 -33.38 -1.84
C SER A 32 -3.47 -33.38 -0.42
N SER A 33 -2.98 -32.22 0.02
CA SER A 33 -2.47 -32.04 1.38
C SER A 33 -3.61 -32.05 2.39
N ARG A 34 -3.43 -32.75 3.52
CA ARG A 34 -4.43 -32.79 4.61
C ARG A 34 -4.61 -31.42 5.28
N ARG A 35 -3.59 -30.55 5.21
CA ARG A 35 -3.59 -29.22 5.84
C ARG A 35 -4.10 -28.12 4.91
N CYS A 36 -4.12 -28.38 3.61
CA CYS A 36 -4.53 -27.41 2.60
C CYS A 36 -5.05 -28.20 1.36
N PRO A 37 -6.37 -28.47 1.28
CA PRO A 37 -6.95 -29.40 0.27
C PRO A 37 -6.80 -28.91 -1.17
N THR A 38 -6.61 -27.59 -1.34
CA THR A 38 -6.49 -26.89 -2.62
C THR A 38 -5.13 -27.09 -3.29
N VAL A 39 -4.15 -27.68 -2.61
CA VAL A 39 -2.80 -27.92 -3.15
C VAL A 39 -2.37 -29.38 -2.99
N SER A 40 -1.60 -29.86 -3.98
CA SER A 40 -1.00 -31.19 -3.93
C SER A 40 0.03 -31.30 -2.79
N ARG A 41 0.19 -32.52 -2.25
CA ARG A 41 1.22 -32.80 -1.24
C ARG A 41 2.62 -32.48 -1.74
N LEU A 42 2.86 -32.65 -3.03
CA LEU A 42 4.13 -32.30 -3.67
C LEU A 42 4.39 -30.81 -3.53
N SER A 43 3.45 -29.96 -3.93
CA SER A 43 3.56 -28.50 -3.85
C SER A 43 3.76 -28.03 -2.41
N TYR A 44 3.04 -28.62 -1.45
CA TYR A 44 3.18 -28.27 -0.04
C TYR A 44 4.55 -28.65 0.54
N LYS A 45 5.04 -29.88 0.28
CA LYS A 45 6.34 -30.35 0.81
C LYS A 45 7.54 -29.71 0.12
N THR A 46 7.49 -29.53 -1.20
CA THR A 46 8.57 -28.89 -1.95
C THR A 46 8.70 -27.40 -1.61
N ALA A 47 7.59 -26.72 -1.38
CA ALA A 47 7.58 -25.36 -0.89
C ALA A 47 8.26 -25.25 0.48
N ALA A 48 7.82 -26.03 1.46
CA ALA A 48 8.30 -25.92 2.84
C ALA A 48 9.81 -26.22 3.02
N GLY A 49 10.40 -27.03 2.14
CA GLY A 49 11.82 -27.39 2.20
C GLY A 49 12.74 -26.68 1.19
N CYS A 50 12.20 -25.83 0.31
CA CYS A 50 13.00 -25.15 -0.70
C CYS A 50 13.48 -23.78 -0.19
N PRO A 51 14.79 -23.52 -0.12
CA PRO A 51 15.32 -22.25 0.38
C PRO A 51 14.95 -21.03 -0.48
N VAL A 52 14.58 -21.25 -1.75
CA VAL A 52 14.18 -20.19 -2.70
C VAL A 52 12.65 -19.99 -2.74
N MET A 53 11.89 -21.09 -2.80
CA MET A 53 10.42 -21.03 -2.94
C MET A 53 9.67 -21.08 -1.61
N GLY A 54 10.31 -21.55 -0.54
CA GLY A 54 9.72 -21.67 0.80
C GLY A 54 9.37 -20.34 1.43
N PRO A 55 10.25 -19.32 1.42
CA PRO A 55 9.91 -17.99 1.92
C PRO A 55 8.73 -17.37 1.17
N ALA A 56 8.67 -17.53 -0.17
CA ALA A 56 7.62 -16.98 -1.01
C ALA A 56 6.26 -17.67 -0.83
N LEU A 57 6.25 -18.98 -0.54
CA LEU A 57 5.01 -19.73 -0.32
C LEU A 57 4.54 -19.66 1.14
N ALA A 58 5.44 -19.56 2.13
CA ALA A 58 5.08 -19.34 3.52
C ALA A 58 4.26 -18.04 3.71
N MET A 59 4.57 -16.99 2.93
CA MET A 59 3.77 -15.75 2.91
C MET A 59 2.39 -15.91 2.26
N ARG A 60 2.22 -16.88 1.35
CA ARG A 60 0.95 -17.10 0.61
C ARG A 60 0.02 -18.14 1.24
N VAL A 61 0.52 -18.99 2.13
CA VAL A 61 -0.31 -20.01 2.81
C VAL A 61 -1.44 -19.41 3.66
N PRO A 62 -1.26 -18.29 4.40
CA PRO A 62 -2.37 -17.63 5.09
C PRO A 62 -3.42 -17.05 4.11
N GLN A 63 -2.98 -16.58 2.95
CA GLN A 63 -3.85 -15.97 1.92
C GLN A 63 -4.67 -17.03 1.17
N LEU A 64 -4.10 -18.22 0.93
CA LEU A 64 -4.81 -19.34 0.30
C LEU A 64 -5.77 -20.05 1.26
N ALA A 65 -5.52 -20.01 2.57
CA ALA A 65 -6.47 -20.51 3.57
C ALA A 65 -7.71 -19.60 3.70
N GLN A 66 -7.58 -18.29 3.46
CA GLN A 66 -8.70 -17.34 3.40
C GLN A 66 -9.57 -17.50 2.15
N ALA A 67 -9.03 -18.05 1.06
CA ALA A 67 -9.77 -18.22 -0.19
C ALA A 67 -10.75 -19.42 -0.19
N ALA A 68 -10.71 -20.28 0.83
CA ALA A 68 -11.50 -21.53 0.88
C ALA A 68 -12.71 -21.49 1.84
N GLY A 69 -13.07 -20.34 2.42
CA GLY A 69 -14.23 -20.27 3.31
C GLY A 69 -14.73 -18.87 3.59
N TYR A 70 -15.67 -18.40 2.76
CA TYR A 70 -16.92 -17.79 3.23
C TYR A 70 -17.90 -17.58 2.05
N ALA A 71 -18.74 -18.58 1.83
CA ALA A 71 -20.08 -18.34 1.35
C ALA A 71 -20.99 -18.22 2.59
N SER A 72 -21.79 -17.16 2.64
CA SER A 72 -23.07 -17.04 3.36
C SER A 72 -23.11 -17.05 4.91
N VAL A 73 -23.68 -15.95 5.46
CA VAL A 73 -24.52 -15.84 6.68
C VAL A 73 -23.85 -15.99 8.06
N ALA A 74 -23.76 -14.87 8.82
CA ALA A 74 -24.44 -14.67 10.14
C ALA A 74 -23.75 -13.65 11.11
N THR A 75 -24.57 -12.72 11.63
CA THR A 75 -24.61 -12.13 13.00
C THR A 75 -23.52 -11.17 13.54
N PRO A 76 -23.90 -10.24 14.47
CA PRO A 76 -23.09 -9.06 14.82
C PRO A 76 -21.93 -9.28 15.82
N GLU A 77 -21.70 -10.50 16.31
CA GLU A 77 -20.92 -10.69 17.55
C GLU A 77 -19.51 -11.29 17.40
N GLU A 78 -19.04 -11.64 16.20
CA GLU A 78 -17.66 -12.12 16.02
C GLU A 78 -16.80 -11.14 15.21
N VAL A 79 -16.44 -10.04 15.86
CA VAL A 79 -15.44 -9.09 15.34
C VAL A 79 -14.04 -9.69 15.56
N CYS A 80 -13.34 -9.98 14.46
CA CYS A 80 -11.92 -10.37 14.46
C CYS A 80 -11.08 -9.45 15.37
N PRO A 81 -10.15 -9.99 16.18
CA PRO A 81 -9.38 -9.22 17.17
C PRO A 81 -8.57 -8.05 16.59
N HIS A 82 -8.31 -8.04 15.28
CA HIS A 82 -7.69 -6.92 14.57
C HIS A 82 -8.67 -5.77 14.27
N ALA A 83 -9.94 -6.09 14.03
CA ALA A 83 -10.98 -5.10 13.77
C ALA A 83 -11.40 -4.36 15.04
N LYS A 84 -11.27 -4.96 16.23
CA LYS A 84 -11.51 -4.28 17.51
C LYS A 84 -10.43 -3.21 17.79
N LYS A 85 -9.15 -3.56 17.62
CA LYS A 85 -8.02 -2.61 17.76
C LYS A 85 -8.11 -1.45 16.75
N ALA A 86 -8.55 -1.71 15.52
CA ALA A 86 -8.76 -0.67 14.52
C ALA A 86 -9.93 0.27 14.89
N LYS A 87 -11.04 -0.27 15.40
CA LYS A 87 -12.18 0.52 15.87
C LYS A 87 -11.86 1.32 17.14
N ASP A 88 -11.13 0.76 18.08
CA ASP A 88 -10.71 1.44 19.31
C ASP A 88 -9.70 2.56 19.01
N ALA A 89 -8.77 2.33 18.09
CA ALA A 89 -7.85 3.37 17.60
C ALA A 89 -8.59 4.48 16.84
N ALA A 90 -9.58 4.15 16.02
CA ALA A 90 -10.41 5.13 15.33
C ALA A 90 -11.26 5.96 16.30
N LYS A 91 -11.80 5.33 17.35
CA LYS A 91 -12.60 6.02 18.38
C LYS A 91 -11.73 6.92 19.25
N LEU A 92 -10.53 6.46 19.63
CA LEU A 92 -9.52 7.25 20.34
C LEU A 92 -9.10 8.47 19.52
N ALA A 93 -8.84 8.30 18.23
CA ALA A 93 -8.49 9.40 17.33
C ALA A 93 -9.62 10.44 17.20
N GLN A 94 -10.88 9.98 17.14
CA GLN A 94 -12.05 10.86 17.11
C GLN A 94 -12.27 11.60 18.44
N THR A 95 -12.07 10.95 19.58
CA THR A 95 -12.18 11.61 20.89
C THR A 95 -11.06 12.62 21.14
N LEU A 96 -9.83 12.32 20.69
CA LEU A 96 -8.70 13.25 20.75
C LEU A 96 -8.91 14.45 19.82
N SER A 97 -9.55 14.24 18.67
CA SER A 97 -9.90 15.31 17.75
C SER A 97 -11.06 16.18 18.27
N ALA A 98 -11.99 15.60 19.04
CA ALA A 98 -13.10 16.32 19.67
C ALA A 98 -12.68 17.12 20.93
N MET A 99 -11.59 16.75 21.60
CA MET A 99 -11.07 17.42 22.81
C MET A 99 -10.09 18.57 22.52
N GLY A 100 -9.84 18.90 21.25
CA GLY A 100 -8.93 19.96 20.82
C GLY A 100 -9.42 21.40 21.01
N LYS A 101 -10.22 21.69 22.05
CA LYS A 101 -10.60 23.06 22.46
C LYS A 101 -10.74 23.19 23.99
N SER A 102 -9.63 23.22 24.71
CA SER A 102 -9.51 23.91 26.03
C SER A 102 -8.07 23.86 26.56
N GLU A 103 -7.63 24.96 27.20
CA GLU A 103 -6.24 25.27 27.57
C GLU A 103 -5.60 24.45 28.72
N GLU A 104 -6.25 23.44 29.29
CA GLU A 104 -5.74 22.73 30.49
C GLU A 104 -4.90 21.46 30.22
N ALA A 105 -4.29 21.32 29.04
CA ALA A 105 -3.46 20.15 28.69
C ALA A 105 -1.95 20.31 28.94
N SER A 106 -1.50 21.44 29.49
CA SER A 106 -0.07 21.74 29.68
C SER A 106 0.54 21.16 30.97
N ALA A 107 -0.28 20.79 31.96
CA ALA A 107 0.20 20.33 33.26
C ALA A 107 0.48 18.80 33.32
N THR A 108 -0.24 17.98 32.56
CA THR A 108 -0.11 16.50 32.67
C THR A 108 1.01 15.92 31.79
N LEU A 109 1.51 16.68 30.79
CA LEU A 109 2.62 16.23 29.93
C LEU A 109 3.98 16.19 30.65
N ARG A 110 4.08 16.80 31.84
CA ARG A 110 5.33 16.82 32.63
C ARG A 110 5.53 15.58 33.50
N SER A 111 4.48 14.79 33.77
CA SER A 111 4.58 13.66 34.70
C SER A 111 4.87 12.30 34.02
N VAL A 112 4.85 12.20 32.69
CA VAL A 112 5.06 10.93 31.97
C VAL A 112 6.54 10.74 31.55
N LYS A 113 7.40 11.75 31.74
CA LYS A 113 8.83 11.63 31.42
C LYS A 113 9.63 10.79 32.42
N ASP A 114 9.17 10.63 33.66
CA ASP A 114 9.93 9.97 34.74
C ASP A 114 9.84 8.43 34.74
N GLU A 115 8.83 7.84 34.10
CA GLU A 115 8.62 6.37 34.11
C GLU A 115 9.23 5.65 32.89
N GLY A 116 9.75 6.39 31.89
CA GLY A 116 10.39 5.83 30.70
C GLY A 116 11.85 5.37 30.89
N GLU A 117 12.51 5.80 31.97
CA GLU A 117 13.92 5.50 32.23
C GLU A 117 14.15 4.16 32.97
N LYS A 118 13.08 3.46 33.38
CA LYS A 118 13.17 2.18 34.12
C LYS A 118 12.63 0.97 33.35
N MET A 119 12.89 0.86 32.04
CA MET A 119 12.80 -0.45 31.35
C MET A 119 13.62 -0.52 30.04
N ALA A 120 14.77 0.16 29.96
CA ALA A 120 15.70 0.04 28.83
C ALA A 120 16.93 -0.80 29.22
N GLY A 121 16.70 -2.01 29.75
CA GLY A 121 17.73 -2.86 30.34
C GLY A 121 17.75 -4.28 29.79
N LYS A 122 17.86 -4.46 28.46
CA LYS A 122 18.39 -5.69 27.81
C LYS A 122 18.44 -5.54 26.28
N CYS A 123 19.32 -4.68 25.80
CA CYS A 123 19.82 -4.76 24.43
C CYS A 123 21.32 -5.12 24.48
N PRO A 124 21.79 -6.13 23.72
CA PRO A 124 23.11 -6.75 23.93
C PRO A 124 24.30 -5.97 23.34
N PHE A 125 24.17 -4.66 23.12
CA PHE A 125 25.21 -3.87 22.48
C PHE A 125 25.68 -2.75 23.43
N PRO A 126 26.94 -2.79 23.91
CA PRO A 126 27.44 -1.83 24.88
C PRO A 126 27.65 -0.45 24.25
N HIS A 127 26.98 0.57 24.78
CA HIS A 127 27.34 1.98 24.56
C HIS A 127 28.51 2.34 25.48
N GLY A 128 29.73 2.16 24.95
CA GLY A 128 30.98 2.59 25.58
C GLY A 128 31.27 4.06 25.27
N LYS A 129 31.53 4.81 26.34
CA LYS A 129 31.81 6.25 26.41
C LYS A 129 33.01 6.66 25.56
N ALA A 130 32.95 7.89 25.03
CA ALA A 130 34.04 8.55 24.35
C ALA A 130 35.28 8.68 25.25
N ALA A 131 36.44 8.26 24.74
CA ALA A 131 37.75 8.71 25.17
C ALA A 131 38.50 9.24 23.94
N THR A 132 39.13 10.39 24.16
CA THR A 132 39.87 11.25 23.25
C THR A 132 41.06 10.56 22.58
N GLU A 133 41.33 10.89 21.32
CA GLU A 133 42.67 11.22 20.84
C GLU A 133 42.60 11.80 19.40
N ALA A 134 43.37 12.87 19.18
CA ALA A 134 43.41 13.62 17.94
C ALA A 134 44.32 12.94 16.91
N PHE A 135 43.80 12.69 15.71
CA PHE A 135 44.59 12.49 14.50
C PHE A 135 43.94 13.22 13.32
N ALA A 136 44.77 13.93 12.57
CA ALA A 136 44.40 14.80 11.47
C ALA A 136 43.92 14.04 10.23
N ALA A 137 42.80 14.50 9.65
CA ALA A 137 42.37 14.38 8.27
C ALA A 137 41.32 15.50 8.04
N PRO A 138 41.13 16.07 6.84
CA PRO A 138 39.98 16.94 6.59
C PRO A 138 38.71 16.09 6.68
N ASN A 139 38.19 15.96 7.90
CA ASN A 139 36.97 15.25 8.23
C ASN A 139 35.76 16.11 7.85
N ASN A 140 35.56 16.32 6.55
CA ASN A 140 34.23 16.66 6.04
C ASN A 140 33.42 15.37 5.85
N SER A 141 33.16 14.67 6.96
CA SER A 141 32.14 13.62 7.05
C SER A 141 30.82 14.15 7.60
N ALA A 142 30.61 15.47 7.53
CA ALA A 142 29.31 16.06 7.77
C ALA A 142 28.34 15.49 6.73
N LYS A 143 27.47 14.57 7.18
CA LYS A 143 26.37 14.05 6.37
C LYS A 143 25.59 15.24 5.81
N PHE A 144 25.29 15.21 4.52
CA PHE A 144 24.48 16.24 3.88
C PHE A 144 23.15 16.41 4.62
N SER A 145 22.85 17.62 5.05
CA SER A 145 21.60 17.93 5.74
C SER A 145 20.51 18.21 4.71
N TYR A 146 19.75 17.16 4.38
CA TYR A 146 18.63 17.25 3.43
C TYR A 146 17.58 18.26 3.89
N GLU A 147 17.26 18.29 5.18
CA GLU A 147 16.27 19.23 5.73
C GLU A 147 16.70 20.69 5.57
N ALA A 148 17.98 20.99 5.83
CA ALA A 148 18.51 22.34 5.64
C ALA A 148 18.48 22.74 4.16
N PHE A 149 18.84 21.81 3.27
CA PHE A 149 18.77 22.04 1.83
C PHE A 149 17.34 22.29 1.34
N TYR A 150 16.37 21.47 1.75
CA TYR A 150 14.96 21.67 1.37
C TYR A 150 14.43 23.01 1.87
N ALA A 151 14.74 23.37 3.12
CA ALA A 151 14.35 24.67 3.67
C ALA A 151 14.95 25.82 2.86
N GLU A 152 16.23 25.74 2.50
CA GLU A 152 16.90 26.78 1.70
C GLU A 152 16.26 26.93 0.30
N GLU A 153 15.97 25.82 -0.39
CA GLU A 153 15.33 25.84 -1.71
C GLU A 153 13.89 26.36 -1.66
N LEU A 154 13.15 26.06 -0.60
CA LEU A 154 11.81 26.63 -0.37
C LEU A 154 11.89 28.13 -0.07
N GLU A 155 12.86 28.57 0.74
CA GLU A 155 13.08 29.99 1.01
C GLU A 155 13.43 30.78 -0.25
N LYS A 156 14.20 30.19 -1.18
CA LYS A 156 14.44 30.80 -2.50
C LYS A 156 13.12 31.06 -3.23
N LYS A 157 12.19 30.09 -3.23
CA LYS A 157 10.85 30.23 -3.84
C LYS A 157 9.95 31.24 -3.13
N HIS A 158 10.07 31.37 -1.81
CA HIS A 158 9.33 32.37 -1.05
C HIS A 158 9.86 33.79 -1.29
N LYS A 159 11.18 33.92 -1.48
CA LYS A 159 11.86 35.18 -1.81
C LYS A 159 11.55 35.64 -3.24
N ASP A 160 11.61 34.73 -4.21
CA ASP A 160 11.33 35.04 -5.62
C ASP A 160 9.83 35.10 -5.96
N LYS A 161 8.94 34.82 -4.98
CA LYS A 161 7.47 34.78 -5.11
C LYS A 161 6.94 33.75 -6.11
N SER A 162 7.76 32.79 -6.52
CA SER A 162 7.34 31.66 -7.36
C SER A 162 6.70 30.51 -6.56
N TYR A 163 6.73 30.59 -5.22
CA TYR A 163 6.02 29.65 -4.37
C TYR A 163 4.50 29.68 -4.64
N ARG A 164 3.90 28.50 -4.79
CA ARG A 164 2.49 28.37 -5.21
C ARG A 164 1.61 27.98 -4.03
N TYR A 165 0.57 28.78 -3.81
CA TYR A 165 -0.56 28.43 -2.96
C TYR A 165 -1.69 27.95 -3.86
N PHE A 166 -2.20 26.74 -3.61
CA PHE A 166 -3.28 26.18 -4.42
C PHE A 166 -4.63 26.57 -3.84
N ASN A 167 -5.49 27.14 -4.69
CA ASN A 167 -6.86 27.44 -4.34
C ASN A 167 -7.68 26.13 -4.37
N ASN A 168 -8.47 25.89 -3.32
CA ASN A 168 -9.42 24.79 -3.29
C ASN A 168 -10.64 25.16 -4.15
N ILE A 169 -10.79 24.52 -5.32
CA ILE A 169 -11.85 24.80 -6.29
C ILE A 169 -12.48 23.47 -6.73
N ASN A 170 -13.78 23.32 -6.46
CA ASN A 170 -14.55 22.11 -6.76
C ASN A 170 -15.61 22.45 -7.82
N ARG A 171 -15.34 22.11 -9.08
CA ARG A 171 -16.21 22.45 -10.21
C ARG A 171 -17.54 21.69 -10.15
N LEU A 172 -18.65 22.39 -10.37
CA LEU A 172 -20.00 21.83 -10.31
C LEU A 172 -20.46 21.40 -11.70
N ALA A 173 -20.58 20.09 -11.94
CA ALA A 173 -21.04 19.55 -13.23
C ALA A 173 -22.41 20.09 -13.65
N ALA A 174 -23.33 20.25 -12.69
CA ALA A 174 -24.70 20.74 -12.93
C ALA A 174 -24.79 22.24 -13.22
N LYS A 175 -23.75 23.03 -12.87
CA LYS A 175 -23.76 24.49 -12.96
C LYS A 175 -22.53 25.04 -13.72
N PHE A 176 -22.01 24.34 -14.73
CA PHE A 176 -20.84 24.82 -15.48
C PHE A 176 -21.04 26.27 -16.00
N PRO A 177 -20.11 27.22 -15.78
CA PRO A 177 -18.72 27.06 -15.28
C PRO A 177 -18.50 27.30 -13.76
N VAL A 178 -19.54 27.24 -12.94
CA VAL A 178 -19.48 27.50 -11.49
C VAL A 178 -18.72 26.38 -10.74
N ALA A 179 -18.00 26.77 -9.69
CA ALA A 179 -17.38 25.91 -8.69
C ALA A 179 -17.70 26.40 -7.28
N HIS A 180 -17.43 25.59 -6.27
CA HIS A 180 -17.37 26.06 -4.88
C HIS A 180 -15.95 25.99 -4.32
N THR A 181 -15.65 26.83 -3.32
CA THR A 181 -14.32 26.85 -2.68
C THR A 181 -14.16 25.70 -1.67
N GLY A 182 -13.32 25.87 -0.64
CA GLY A 182 -13.33 24.97 0.53
C GLY A 182 -14.67 24.94 1.27
N SER A 183 -15.53 25.94 1.06
CA SER A 183 -16.91 25.97 1.56
C SER A 183 -17.89 25.69 0.43
N VAL A 184 -18.81 24.74 0.62
CA VAL A 184 -19.84 24.38 -0.36
C VAL A 184 -20.82 25.54 -0.65
N LYS A 185 -20.94 26.49 0.27
CA LYS A 185 -21.84 27.65 0.12
C LYS A 185 -21.22 28.81 -0.65
N GLU A 186 -19.90 28.80 -0.82
CA GLU A 186 -19.18 29.87 -1.51
C GLU A 186 -18.95 29.46 -2.96
N GLU A 187 -19.88 29.88 -3.84
CA GLU A 187 -19.81 29.63 -5.27
C GLU A 187 -19.00 30.74 -5.99
N VAL A 188 -18.20 30.34 -6.97
CA VAL A 188 -17.35 31.21 -7.80
C VAL A 188 -17.40 30.77 -9.26
N ASP A 189 -17.27 31.71 -10.20
CA ASP A 189 -17.14 31.40 -11.63
C ASP A 189 -15.70 31.08 -12.00
N VAL A 190 -15.48 29.96 -12.72
CA VAL A 190 -14.14 29.52 -13.11
C VAL A 190 -13.82 29.94 -14.55
N TRP A 191 -12.95 30.94 -14.69
CA TRP A 191 -12.50 31.46 -15.99
C TRP A 191 -11.14 30.94 -16.46
N CYS A 192 -10.38 30.30 -15.56
CA CYS A 192 -9.04 29.78 -15.85
C CYS A 192 -9.02 28.27 -16.15
N SER A 193 -10.18 27.66 -16.44
CA SER A 193 -10.26 26.23 -16.75
C SER A 193 -9.83 25.96 -18.19
N ASN A 194 -9.07 24.87 -18.39
CA ASN A 194 -8.75 24.34 -19.72
C ASN A 194 -9.84 23.40 -20.27
N ASP A 195 -10.95 23.21 -19.56
CA ASP A 195 -12.13 22.50 -20.05
C ASP A 195 -12.97 23.43 -20.93
N TYR A 196 -12.40 23.81 -22.09
CA TYR A 196 -12.91 24.88 -22.94
C TYR A 196 -14.36 24.68 -23.41
N LEU A 197 -14.75 23.43 -23.64
CA LEU A 197 -16.06 23.06 -24.16
C LEU A 197 -17.00 22.48 -23.07
N GLY A 198 -16.56 22.41 -21.81
CA GLY A 198 -17.32 21.76 -20.74
C GLY A 198 -17.53 20.27 -20.99
N MET A 199 -16.57 19.60 -21.65
CA MET A 199 -16.68 18.18 -21.96
C MET A 199 -16.56 17.32 -20.70
N SER A 200 -15.97 17.83 -19.62
CA SER A 200 -15.90 17.07 -18.36
C SER A 200 -17.27 16.84 -17.71
N LYS A 201 -18.31 17.60 -18.11
CA LYS A 201 -19.70 17.42 -17.63
C LYS A 201 -20.65 16.93 -18.73
N ASN A 202 -20.15 16.64 -19.92
CA ASN A 202 -21.00 16.20 -21.03
C ASN A 202 -21.73 14.90 -20.62
N PRO A 203 -23.07 14.83 -20.75
CA PRO A 203 -23.85 13.71 -20.24
C PRO A 203 -23.43 12.37 -20.87
N VAL A 204 -23.07 12.35 -22.16
CA VAL A 204 -22.61 11.14 -22.86
C VAL A 204 -21.27 10.66 -22.32
N VAL A 205 -20.35 11.59 -22.02
CA VAL A 205 -19.04 11.29 -21.43
C VAL A 205 -19.23 10.70 -20.03
N VAL A 206 -19.99 11.39 -19.17
CA VAL A 206 -20.23 10.98 -17.78
C VAL A 206 -20.95 9.64 -17.72
N GLU A 207 -21.98 9.43 -18.55
CA GLU A 207 -22.71 8.15 -18.60
C GLU A 207 -21.80 7.01 -19.07
N THR A 208 -21.01 7.22 -20.13
CA THR A 208 -20.04 6.21 -20.60
C THR A 208 -19.03 5.86 -19.51
N MET A 209 -18.56 6.83 -18.73
CA MET A 209 -17.70 6.59 -17.57
C MET A 209 -18.41 5.75 -16.51
N HIS A 210 -19.66 6.07 -16.15
CA HIS A 210 -20.44 5.29 -15.18
C HIS A 210 -20.59 3.83 -15.62
N ARG A 211 -21.05 3.58 -16.86
CA ARG A 211 -21.22 2.21 -17.37
C ARG A 211 -19.90 1.43 -17.38
N THR A 212 -18.80 2.12 -17.69
CA THR A 212 -17.47 1.49 -17.72
C THR A 212 -17.00 1.14 -16.31
N LEU A 213 -17.20 2.03 -15.34
CA LEU A 213 -16.89 1.78 -13.93
C LEU A 213 -17.68 0.59 -13.37
N ASP A 214 -18.98 0.50 -13.67
CA ASP A 214 -19.82 -0.61 -13.19
C ASP A 214 -19.38 -1.96 -13.74
N LYS A 215 -18.94 -2.00 -15.01
CA LYS A 215 -18.57 -3.24 -15.69
C LYS A 215 -17.13 -3.67 -15.42
N TYR A 216 -16.18 -2.74 -15.34
CA TYR A 216 -14.75 -3.04 -15.32
C TYR A 216 -14.03 -2.56 -14.06
N GLY A 217 -14.68 -1.76 -13.21
CA GLY A 217 -14.04 -1.11 -12.07
C GLY A 217 -13.23 0.13 -12.48
N ALA A 218 -12.47 0.68 -11.53
CA ALA A 218 -11.80 1.97 -11.69
C ALA A 218 -10.44 1.90 -12.40
N GLY A 219 -9.59 0.95 -12.00
CA GLY A 219 -8.20 0.87 -12.47
C GLY A 219 -8.00 -0.23 -13.50
N ALA A 220 -7.12 0.01 -14.47
CA ALA A 220 -6.72 -1.01 -15.44
C ALA A 220 -5.99 -2.22 -14.81
N GLY A 221 -5.44 -2.07 -13.60
CA GLY A 221 -4.87 -3.18 -12.83
C GLY A 221 -3.48 -3.66 -13.29
N GLY A 222 -2.86 -3.02 -14.27
CA GLY A 222 -1.55 -3.39 -14.77
C GLY A 222 -1.00 -2.44 -15.82
N THR A 223 0.20 -2.73 -16.33
CA THR A 223 0.79 -1.99 -17.46
C THR A 223 0.27 -2.55 -18.79
N ARG A 224 0.52 -1.86 -19.90
CA ARG A 224 0.12 -2.35 -21.24
C ARG A 224 0.60 -3.79 -21.51
N ASN A 225 1.81 -4.16 -21.06
CA ASN A 225 2.32 -5.51 -21.29
C ASN A 225 1.76 -6.57 -20.32
N ILE A 226 1.29 -6.16 -19.13
CA ILE A 226 0.91 -7.09 -18.06
C ILE A 226 -0.47 -6.69 -17.53
N ALA A 227 -1.52 -7.36 -18.01
CA ALA A 227 -2.91 -7.23 -17.58
C ALA A 227 -3.58 -5.84 -17.72
N GLY A 228 -2.87 -4.79 -18.18
CA GLY A 228 -3.41 -3.44 -18.34
C GLY A 228 -3.82 -3.04 -19.76
N ASN A 229 -3.68 -3.93 -20.76
CA ASN A 229 -4.09 -3.64 -22.14
C ASN A 229 -5.52 -4.14 -22.40
N GLY A 230 -6.50 -3.28 -22.14
CA GLY A 230 -7.92 -3.55 -22.40
C GLY A 230 -8.44 -2.94 -23.71
N ALA A 231 -9.61 -3.39 -24.15
CA ALA A 231 -10.25 -2.97 -25.41
C ALA A 231 -10.44 -1.45 -25.56
N PHE A 232 -10.68 -0.72 -24.46
CA PHE A 232 -10.82 0.75 -24.51
C PHE A 232 -9.54 1.48 -24.91
N HIS A 233 -8.36 0.90 -24.62
CA HIS A 233 -7.09 1.49 -25.07
C HIS A 233 -6.95 1.36 -26.58
N LEU A 234 -7.25 0.17 -27.12
CA LEU A 234 -7.19 -0.08 -28.56
C LEU A 234 -8.20 0.78 -29.31
N ALA A 235 -9.45 0.81 -28.85
CA ALA A 235 -10.50 1.61 -29.49
C ALA A 235 -10.18 3.12 -29.47
N LEU A 236 -9.59 3.64 -28.38
CA LEU A 236 -9.17 5.03 -28.32
C LEU A 236 -7.96 5.31 -29.23
N GLU A 237 -6.99 4.38 -29.30
CA GLU A 237 -5.84 4.48 -30.20
C GLU A 237 -6.28 4.48 -31.67
N ASP A 238 -7.23 3.62 -32.03
CA ASP A 238 -7.79 3.52 -33.38
C ASP A 238 -8.60 4.77 -33.76
N GLU A 239 -9.37 5.34 -32.84
CA GLU A 239 -10.17 6.56 -33.08
C GLU A 239 -9.31 7.82 -33.22
N LEU A 240 -8.12 7.84 -32.61
CA LEU A 240 -7.20 8.97 -32.67
C LEU A 240 -6.27 8.96 -33.90
N ALA A 241 -6.12 7.81 -34.57
CA ALA A 241 -5.19 7.60 -35.69
C ALA A 241 -5.72 8.14 -37.03
#